data_AF-A0A095B7U2-F1
#
_entry.id   AF-A0A095B7U2-F1
#
_cell.length_a   1.000
_cell.length_b   1.000
_cell.length_c   1.000
_cell.angle_alpha   90.00
_cell.angle_beta   90.00
_cell.angle_gamma   90.00
#
_symmetry.space_group_name_H-M   'P 1'
#
loop_
_entity.id
_entity.type
_entity.pdbx_description
1 polymer ?
#
loop_
_entity_poly.entity_id
_entity_poly.type
_entity_poly.pdbx_seq_one_letter_code
_entity_poly.pdbx_strand_id
1 'polypeptide(L)'
;MAIVRASPRPLGAYRIARQSRVLGVPLAPNQVYRILDRLGGRVHRVETLHAYFEAGGQPGAITICRGCGRTRTLDAGCEPEVDRLCRAAGFHPNRVIVEVMGLCADCRGK
;
A
#
# COMPACT_ATOMS: atom_id res chain seq x y z
N MET A 1 -5.22 14.20 0.21
CA MET A 1 -4.36 13.80 1.34
C MET A 1 -2.90 14.11 1.04
N ALA A 2 -2.45 15.33 1.32
CA ALA A 2 -1.05 15.73 1.11
C ALA A 2 -0.06 14.88 1.90
N ILE A 3 -0.45 14.41 3.10
CA ILE A 3 0.41 13.62 4.01
C ILE A 3 0.90 12.32 3.36
N VAL A 4 0.00 11.55 2.74
CA VAL A 4 0.35 10.27 2.10
C VAL A 4 1.13 10.50 0.80
N ARG A 5 0.72 11.49 -0.01
CA ARG A 5 1.39 11.89 -1.25
C ARG A 5 2.83 12.38 -1.03
N ALA A 6 3.08 13.09 0.06
CA ALA A 6 4.39 13.64 0.39
C ALA A 6 5.36 12.58 0.96
N SER A 7 4.91 11.35 1.21
CA SER A 7 5.73 10.31 1.82
C SER A 7 6.32 9.34 0.79
N PRO A 8 7.64 9.15 0.76
CA PRO A 8 8.28 8.15 -0.11
C PRO A 8 8.12 6.71 0.40
N ARG A 9 7.41 6.52 1.52
CA ARG A 9 7.16 5.24 2.17
C ARG A 9 5.71 5.15 2.61
N PRO A 10 5.12 3.94 2.67
CA PRO A 10 3.78 3.77 3.21
C PRO A 10 3.71 4.29 4.64
N LEU A 11 2.60 4.95 4.96
CA LEU A 11 2.33 5.50 6.29
C LEU A 11 1.23 4.71 6.98
N GLY A 12 1.50 4.23 8.19
CA GLY A 12 0.47 3.71 9.07
C GLY A 12 -0.47 4.81 9.55
N ALA A 13 -1.72 4.45 9.87
CA ALA A 13 -2.77 5.39 10.26
C ALA A 13 -2.37 6.30 11.44
N TYR A 14 -1.62 5.78 12.42
CA TYR A 14 -1.11 6.55 13.56
C TYR A 14 -0.11 7.63 13.15
N ARG A 15 0.76 7.35 12.17
CA ARG A 15 1.71 8.35 11.67
C ARG A 15 0.98 9.46 10.93
N ILE A 16 -0.04 9.10 10.15
CA ILE A 16 -0.92 10.04 9.45
C ILE A 16 -1.65 10.92 10.47
N ALA A 17 -2.26 10.34 11.50
CA ALA A 17 -2.94 11.08 12.57
C ALA A 17 -1.99 12.06 13.29
N ARG A 18 -0.75 11.64 13.58
CA ARG A 18 0.26 12.53 14.19
C ARG A 18 0.62 13.68 13.28
N GLN A 19 0.87 13.43 12.00
CA GLN A 19 1.20 14.48 11.02
C GLN A 19 0.02 15.43 10.79
N SER A 20 -1.22 14.94 10.81
CA SER A 20 -2.39 15.79 10.64
C SER A 20 -2.53 16.81 11.78
N ARG A 21 -2.20 16.42 13.02
CA ARG A 21 -2.14 17.34 14.17
C ARG A 21 -1.11 18.46 13.95
N VAL A 22 0.07 18.12 13.44
CA VAL A 22 1.13 19.12 13.15
C VAL A 22 0.67 20.11 12.07
N LEU A 23 -0.15 19.66 11.11
CA LEU A 23 -0.73 20.50 10.06
C LEU A 23 -1.97 21.30 10.52
N GLY A 24 -2.31 21.28 11.81
CA GLY A 24 -3.47 22.00 12.36
C GLY A 24 -4.83 21.35 12.07
N VAL A 25 -4.85 20.12 11.52
CA VAL A 25 -6.08 19.36 11.22
C VAL A 25 -6.03 18.04 12.01
N PRO A 26 -6.28 18.07 13.33
CA PRO A 26 -6.14 16.90 14.18
C PRO A 26 -7.15 15.83 13.77
N LEU A 27 -6.64 14.63 13.46
CA LEU A 27 -7.44 13.44 13.20
C LEU A 27 -7.13 12.39 14.25
N ALA A 28 -8.17 11.73 14.75
CA ALA A 28 -8.04 10.50 15.50
C ALA A 28 -7.79 9.31 14.54
N PRO A 29 -7.16 8.20 15.00
CA PRO A 29 -6.85 7.05 14.14
C PRO A 29 -8.08 6.47 13.42
N ASN A 30 -9.23 6.37 14.10
CA ASN A 30 -10.47 5.91 13.48
C ASN A 30 -10.96 6.83 12.35
N GLN A 31 -10.80 8.15 12.48
CA GLN A 31 -11.12 9.11 11.42
C GLN A 31 -10.17 8.93 10.23
N VAL A 32 -8.89 8.65 10.48
CA VAL A 32 -7.92 8.35 9.41
C VAL A 32 -8.37 7.14 8.60
N TYR A 33 -8.71 6.01 9.24
CA TYR A 33 -9.20 4.82 8.52
C TYR A 33 -10.44 5.15 7.68
N ARG A 34 -11.44 5.82 8.25
CA ARG A 34 -12.67 6.19 7.53
C ARG A 34 -12.41 7.11 6.33
N ILE A 35 -11.43 8.01 6.43
CA ILE A 35 -11.05 8.88 5.30
C ILE A 35 -10.33 8.05 4.23
N LEU A 36 -9.41 7.17 4.62
CA LEU A 36 -8.66 6.32 3.70
C LEU A 36 -9.59 5.39 2.91
N ASP A 37 -10.58 4.79 3.57
CA ASP A 37 -11.58 3.94 2.91
C ASP A 37 -12.39 4.71 1.85
N ARG A 38 -12.65 6.00 2.08
CA ARG A 38 -13.36 6.87 1.11
C ARG A 38 -12.49 7.33 -0.04
N LEU A 39 -11.16 7.31 0.09
CA LEU A 39 -10.27 7.72 -1.00
C LEU A 39 -10.19 6.70 -2.14
N GLY A 40 -10.67 5.48 -1.90
CA GLY A 40 -10.75 4.42 -2.92
C GLY A 40 -9.40 4.17 -3.59
N GLY A 41 -9.41 3.96 -4.91
CA GLY A 41 -8.20 3.64 -5.70
C GLY A 41 -7.13 4.74 -5.79
N ARG A 42 -7.28 5.88 -5.10
CA ARG A 42 -6.25 6.94 -4.99
C ARG A 42 -5.22 6.63 -3.91
N VAL A 43 -5.56 5.75 -2.97
CA VAL A 43 -4.66 5.32 -1.90
C VAL A 43 -4.67 3.82 -1.85
N HIS A 44 -3.48 3.22 -1.80
CA HIS A 44 -3.34 1.78 -1.68
C HIS A 44 -2.88 1.40 -0.30
N ARG A 45 -3.51 0.35 0.22
CA ARG A 45 -3.07 -0.32 1.43
C ARG A 45 -2.02 -1.35 1.06
N VAL A 46 -0.88 -1.28 1.74
CA VAL A 46 0.10 -2.35 1.83
C VAL A 46 -0.31 -3.19 3.02
N GLU A 47 -0.85 -4.37 2.74
CA GLU A 47 -1.43 -5.27 3.74
C GLU A 47 -0.35 -5.74 4.72
N THR A 48 0.82 -6.13 4.23
CA THR A 48 1.96 -6.60 5.06
C THR A 48 2.43 -5.54 6.06
N LEU A 49 2.38 -4.25 5.70
CA LEU A 49 2.85 -3.15 6.55
C LEU A 49 1.74 -2.45 7.34
N HIS A 50 0.47 -2.82 7.10
CA HIS A 50 -0.70 -2.10 7.57
C HIS A 50 -0.60 -0.57 7.35
N ALA A 51 -0.13 -0.21 6.15
CA ALA A 51 0.26 1.16 5.82
C ALA A 51 -0.27 1.57 4.44
N TYR A 52 -0.25 2.87 4.17
CA TYR A 52 -0.91 3.45 3.01
C TYR A 52 0.04 4.35 2.21
N PHE A 53 -0.03 4.28 0.88
CA PHE A 53 0.69 5.19 -0.02
C PHE A 53 -0.22 5.63 -1.17
N GLU A 54 0.12 6.72 -1.85
CA GLU A 54 -0.64 7.15 -3.02
C GLU A 54 -0.32 6.24 -4.20
N ALA A 55 -1.35 5.75 -4.90
CA ALA A 55 -1.14 5.14 -6.20
C ALA A 55 -2.12 5.69 -7.25
N GLY A 56 -1.67 5.69 -8.50
CA GLY A 56 -2.50 5.99 -9.67
C GLY A 56 -3.09 4.70 -10.23
N GLY A 57 -4.21 4.23 -9.67
CA GLY A 57 -4.87 2.99 -10.10
C GLY A 57 -4.47 1.76 -9.29
N GLN A 58 -5.04 0.59 -9.62
CA GLN A 58 -4.73 -0.67 -8.94
C GLN A 58 -3.34 -1.17 -9.42
N PRO A 59 -2.35 -1.35 -8.53
CA PRO A 59 -1.05 -1.88 -8.91
C PRO A 59 -1.14 -3.38 -9.15
N GLY A 60 -0.37 -3.90 -10.11
CA GLY A 60 -0.30 -5.33 -10.33
C GLY A 60 0.53 -6.05 -9.27
N ALA A 61 1.62 -5.44 -8.82
CA ALA A 61 2.33 -5.86 -7.62
C ALA A 61 2.91 -4.68 -6.84
N ILE A 62 3.14 -4.89 -5.54
CA ILE A 62 3.82 -3.93 -4.66
C ILE A 62 5.10 -4.57 -4.15
N THR A 63 6.23 -3.94 -4.41
CA THR A 63 7.52 -4.34 -3.80
C THR A 63 7.73 -3.63 -2.48
N ILE A 64 8.32 -4.32 -1.51
CA ILE A 64 8.58 -3.82 -0.17
C ILE A 64 10.04 -4.09 0.19
N CYS A 65 10.83 -3.05 0.40
CA CYS A 65 12.19 -3.18 0.88
C CYS A 65 12.22 -3.42 2.40
N ARG A 66 12.77 -4.55 2.86
CA ARG A 66 12.93 -4.87 4.29
C ARG A 66 13.97 -3.99 4.99
N GLY A 67 14.95 -3.44 4.27
CA GLY A 67 16.00 -2.60 4.84
C GLY A 67 15.55 -1.18 5.16
N CYS A 68 14.76 -0.56 4.27
CA CYS A 68 14.37 0.85 4.42
C CYS A 68 12.85 1.10 4.42
N GLY A 69 12.03 0.09 4.14
CA GLY A 69 10.57 0.21 4.06
C GLY A 69 10.06 0.97 2.82
N ARG A 70 10.92 1.25 1.83
CA ARG A 70 10.48 1.85 0.55
C ARG A 70 9.60 0.85 -0.20
N THR A 71 8.51 1.34 -0.78
CA THR A 71 7.63 0.56 -1.65
C THR A 71 7.53 1.14 -3.04
N ARG A 72 7.26 0.28 -4.01
CA ARG A 72 6.98 0.68 -5.40
C ARG A 72 5.90 -0.21 -5.98
N THR A 73 5.02 0.40 -6.78
CA THR A 73 4.06 -0.31 -7.62
C THR A 73 4.72 -0.78 -8.89
N LEU A 74 4.38 -1.99 -9.31
CA LEU A 74 4.79 -2.60 -10.56
C LEU A 74 3.54 -2.97 -11.35
N ASP A 75 3.62 -2.86 -12.66
CA ASP A 75 2.71 -3.56 -13.56
C ASP A 75 3.26 -4.98 -13.76
N ALA A 76 2.63 -5.96 -13.12
CA ALA A 76 3.15 -7.32 -13.03
C ALA A 76 2.48 -8.27 -14.04
N GLY A 77 1.24 -8.00 -14.44
CA GLY A 77 0.47 -8.82 -15.37
C GLY A 77 0.21 -10.26 -14.90
N CYS A 78 0.46 -10.57 -13.63
CA CYS A 78 0.35 -11.92 -13.07
C CYS A 78 -1.04 -12.19 -12.47
N GLU A 79 -1.80 -11.14 -12.19
CA GLU A 79 -3.11 -11.20 -11.55
C GLU A 79 -4.13 -12.06 -12.32
N PRO A 80 -4.22 -11.99 -13.67
CA PRO A 80 -5.12 -12.84 -14.43
C PRO A 80 -4.79 -14.34 -14.30
N GLU A 81 -3.50 -14.69 -14.28
CA GLU A 81 -3.07 -16.08 -14.15
C GLU A 81 -3.33 -16.60 -12.72
N VAL A 82 -3.13 -15.77 -11.70
CA VAL A 82 -3.48 -16.11 -10.32
C VAL A 82 -4.98 -16.32 -10.17
N ASP A 83 -5.82 -15.45 -10.75
CA ASP A 83 -7.29 -15.62 -10.74
C ASP A 83 -7.69 -16.92 -11.46
N ARG A 84 -7.09 -17.22 -12.60
CA ARG A 84 -7.32 -18.47 -13.34
C ARG A 84 -6.98 -19.70 -12.52
N LEU A 85 -5.81 -19.73 -11.87
CA LEU A 85 -5.37 -20.85 -11.02
C LEU A 85 -6.30 -21.04 -9.82
N CYS A 86 -6.73 -19.94 -9.19
CA CYS A 86 -7.72 -19.97 -8.12
C CYS A 86 -9.02 -20.66 -8.57
N ARG A 87 -9.59 -20.20 -9.71
CA ARG A 87 -10.84 -20.74 -10.23
C ARG A 87 -10.73 -22.21 -10.63
N ALA A 88 -9.60 -22.60 -11.23
CA ALA A 88 -9.33 -24.01 -11.56
C ALA A 88 -9.30 -24.90 -10.31
N ALA A 89 -8.91 -24.37 -9.16
CA ALA A 89 -8.96 -25.05 -7.87
C ALA A 89 -10.33 -24.97 -7.16
N GLY A 90 -11.37 -24.42 -7.81
CA GLY A 90 -12.69 -24.19 -7.20
C GLY A 90 -12.73 -23.02 -6.22
N PHE A 91 -11.69 -22.17 -6.20
CA PHE A 91 -11.64 -20.98 -5.36
C PHE A 91 -12.07 -19.74 -6.14
N HIS A 92 -12.95 -18.92 -5.56
CA HIS A 92 -13.45 -17.69 -6.17
C HIS A 92 -12.88 -16.47 -5.41
N PRO A 93 -11.76 -15.88 -5.88
CA PRO A 93 -11.14 -14.77 -5.18
C PRO A 93 -11.96 -13.49 -5.30
N ASN A 94 -12.19 -12.79 -4.18
CA ASN A 94 -12.81 -11.46 -4.19
C ASN A 94 -11.81 -10.35 -4.58
N ARG A 95 -10.53 -10.55 -4.28
CA ARG A 95 -9.43 -9.63 -4.58
C ARG A 95 -8.11 -10.38 -4.61
N VAL A 96 -7.26 -10.08 -5.60
CA VAL A 96 -5.87 -10.54 -5.67
C VAL A 96 -4.97 -9.40 -5.21
N ILE A 97 -4.04 -9.70 -4.31
CA ILE A 97 -3.05 -8.73 -3.80
C ILE A 97 -1.68 -9.40 -3.92
N VAL A 98 -0.76 -8.77 -4.65
CA VAL A 98 0.60 -9.28 -4.84
C VAL A 98 1.59 -8.34 -4.15
N GLU A 99 2.19 -8.82 -3.06
CA GLU A 99 3.21 -8.10 -2.30
C GLU A 99 4.51 -8.89 -2.29
N VAL A 100 5.61 -8.25 -2.70
CA VAL A 100 6.93 -8.89 -2.82
C VAL A 100 7.88 -8.22 -1.84
N MET A 101 8.33 -8.97 -0.84
CA MET A 101 9.34 -8.50 0.11
C MET A 101 10.75 -8.82 -0.38
N GLY A 102 11.65 -7.85 -0.26
CA GLY A 102 13.05 -8.01 -0.66
C GLY A 102 13.92 -6.84 -0.22
N LEU A 103 14.99 -6.57 -0.96
CA LEU A 103 15.87 -5.42 -0.74
C LEU A 103 15.93 -4.56 -2.02
N CYS A 104 15.80 -3.24 -1.87
CA CYS A 104 16.00 -2.30 -2.98
C CYS A 104 17.48 -2.18 -3.33
N ALA A 105 17.80 -1.58 -4.49
CA ALA A 105 19.18 -1.38 -4.94
C ALA A 105 20.05 -0.70 -3.84
N ASP A 106 19.56 0.39 -3.25
CA ASP A 106 20.25 1.12 -2.17
C ASP A 106 20.54 0.29 -0.91
N CYS A 107 19.76 -0.78 -0.65
CA CYS A 107 19.90 -1.62 0.53
C CYS A 107 20.62 -2.94 0.26
N ARG A 108 20.72 -3.38 -1.00
CA ARG A 108 21.50 -4.58 -1.36
C ARG A 108 23.01 -4.33 -1.36
N GLY A 109 23.42 -3.09 -1.59
CA GLY A 109 24.82 -2.68 -1.58
C GLY A 109 25.33 -2.16 -0.22
N LYS A 110 24.57 -2.40 0.86
CA LYS A 110 24.94 -2.10 2.24
C LYS A 110 25.06 -3.40 3.01
#